data_AF-A0A7S1D0I2-F1
#
_entry.id   AF-A0A7S1D0I2-F1
#
_cell.length_a   1.000
_cell.length_b   1.000
_cell.length_c   1.000
_cell.angle_alpha   90.00
_cell.angle_beta   90.00
_cell.angle_gamma   90.00
#
_symmetry.space_group_name_H-M   'P 1'
#
loop_
_entity.id
_entity.type
_entity.pdbx_description
1 polymer ?
#
loop_
_entity_poly.entity_id
_entity_poly.type
_entity_poly.pdbx_seq_one_letter_code
_entity_poly.pdbx_strand_id
1 'polypeptide(L)'
;IRINHAYALWLTVRQVQPTTIIESGVNAGQSTYFMRNASATAKIIAIDPADEPICNQGKRWIDESGNTEYLTGKINFKDIQAVNWKARIEAKEIDPSTTLVFLDDHLNVFKRFSTLMKFGFRHVMLEDNYKAREGATKGDKAGFTMKQMFKRQDADTEFLFHQLISYAEFPPLFPPILAKASKEPRKQAGGFLHASDRNQDIPAPVFRADTDPQDKQIYEKLCSRLGINSTLEDKDSYMQVMNYNQICYLELRPMAPTLADQIKRI
;
A
#
# COMPACT_ATOMS: atom_id res chain seq x y z
N ILE A 1 9.21 -1.72 -4.15
CA ILE A 1 8.41 -0.51 -3.85
C ILE A 1 9.03 0.70 -4.58
N ARG A 2 8.20 1.58 -5.15
CA ARG A 2 8.65 2.82 -5.85
C ARG A 2 8.61 4.01 -4.89
N ILE A 3 9.20 5.15 -5.27
CA ILE A 3 9.42 6.24 -4.33
C ILE A 3 8.12 6.84 -3.75
N ASN A 4 7.09 7.02 -4.58
CA ASN A 4 5.81 7.56 -4.15
C ASN A 4 5.14 6.66 -3.09
N HIS A 5 5.21 5.35 -3.31
CA HIS A 5 4.63 4.33 -2.46
C HIS A 5 5.41 4.18 -1.16
N ALA A 6 6.75 4.16 -1.25
CA ALA A 6 7.65 4.12 -0.09
C ALA A 6 7.44 5.33 0.82
N TYR A 7 7.35 6.53 0.23
CA TYR A 7 7.11 7.75 0.99
C TYR A 7 5.73 7.77 1.63
N ALA A 8 4.68 7.37 0.90
CA ALA A 8 3.33 7.26 1.44
C ALA A 8 3.28 6.28 2.63
N LEU A 9 3.87 5.09 2.50
CA LEU A 9 3.94 4.10 3.58
C LEU A 9 4.68 4.65 4.80
N TRP A 10 5.87 5.22 4.58
CA TRP A 10 6.66 5.82 5.65
C TRP A 10 5.87 6.92 6.36
N LEU A 11 5.26 7.85 5.60
CA LEU A 11 4.48 8.96 6.15
C LEU A 11 3.27 8.48 6.94
N THR A 12 2.53 7.48 6.46
CA THR A 12 1.41 6.90 7.18
C THR A 12 1.84 6.33 8.52
N VAL A 13 2.93 5.55 8.57
CA VAL A 13 3.43 4.99 9.82
C VAL A 13 3.85 6.11 10.79
N ARG A 14 4.48 7.18 10.29
CA ARG A 14 4.86 8.34 11.11
C ARG A 14 3.65 9.12 11.65
N GLN A 15 2.58 9.21 10.88
CA GLN A 15 1.39 9.98 11.22
C GLN A 15 0.42 9.21 12.12
N VAL A 16 0.17 7.93 11.81
CA VAL A 16 -0.70 7.04 12.58
C VAL A 16 -0.03 6.61 13.89
N GLN A 17 1.31 6.51 13.91
CA GLN A 17 2.10 6.02 15.04
C GLN A 17 1.58 4.70 15.61
N PRO A 18 1.42 3.65 14.77
CA PRO A 18 0.79 2.42 15.20
C PRO A 18 1.64 1.68 16.25
N THR A 19 0.97 1.01 17.18
CA THR A 19 1.63 0.10 18.13
C THR A 19 2.04 -1.21 17.45
N THR A 20 1.22 -1.66 16.49
CA THR A 20 1.43 -2.87 15.68
C THR A 20 1.13 -2.58 14.21
N ILE A 21 1.91 -3.18 13.31
CA ILE A 21 1.67 -3.16 11.87
C ILE A 21 1.46 -4.60 11.39
N ILE A 22 0.35 -4.88 10.73
CA ILE A 22 0.13 -6.14 10.01
C ILE A 22 0.45 -5.88 8.55
N GLU A 23 1.46 -6.56 8.02
CA GLU A 23 1.90 -6.43 6.63
C GLU A 23 1.52 -7.70 5.86
N SER A 24 0.72 -7.56 4.79
CA SER A 24 0.39 -8.65 3.86
C SER A 24 1.04 -8.39 2.51
N GLY A 25 1.91 -9.29 2.07
CA GLY A 25 2.69 -9.12 0.83
C GLY A 25 4.10 -8.57 1.09
N VAL A 26 4.91 -9.33 1.83
CA VAL A 26 6.28 -8.91 2.21
C VAL A 26 7.23 -8.90 1.01
N ASN A 27 7.11 -9.90 0.12
CA ASN A 27 7.97 -10.15 -1.02
C ASN A 27 9.47 -10.02 -0.66
N ALA A 28 10.15 -8.96 -1.11
CA ALA A 28 11.56 -8.70 -0.86
C ALA A 28 11.88 -7.99 0.48
N GLY A 29 10.86 -7.66 1.29
CA GLY A 29 11.01 -7.02 2.60
C GLY A 29 11.22 -5.49 2.54
N GLN A 30 11.01 -4.87 1.37
CA GLN A 30 11.23 -3.43 1.20
C GLN A 30 10.20 -2.60 1.99
N SER A 31 8.94 -3.00 2.00
CA SER A 31 7.88 -2.38 2.81
C SER A 31 8.15 -2.53 4.30
N THR A 32 8.53 -3.72 4.76
CA THR A 32 8.98 -3.98 6.15
C THR A 32 10.12 -3.03 6.55
N TYR A 33 11.11 -2.83 5.67
CA TYR A 33 12.21 -1.89 5.90
C TYR A 33 11.71 -0.46 6.13
N PHE A 34 10.81 0.06 5.28
CA PHE A 34 10.26 1.41 5.44
C PHE A 34 9.41 1.55 6.69
N MET A 35 8.61 0.53 7.04
CA MET A 35 7.83 0.51 8.28
C MET A 35 8.73 0.56 9.51
N ARG A 36 9.77 -0.28 9.57
CA ARG A 36 10.75 -0.29 10.68
C ARG A 36 11.53 1.02 10.76
N ASN A 37 11.90 1.60 9.61
CA ASN A 37 12.56 2.91 9.58
C ASN A 37 11.64 4.02 10.11
N ALA A 38 10.35 3.98 9.77
CA ALA A 38 9.38 4.95 10.24
C ALA A 38 9.07 4.79 11.74
N SER A 39 9.07 3.56 12.25
CA SER A 39 8.83 3.24 13.66
C SER A 39 9.80 2.17 14.20
N ALA A 40 10.71 2.62 15.07
CA ALA A 40 11.68 1.74 15.71
C ALA A 40 11.04 0.75 16.70
N THR A 41 9.83 1.04 17.20
CA THR A 41 9.21 0.30 18.31
C THR A 41 7.96 -0.48 17.93
N ALA A 42 7.31 -0.16 16.81
CA ALA A 42 6.10 -0.89 16.41
C ALA A 42 6.41 -2.39 16.23
N LYS A 43 5.54 -3.25 16.75
CA LYS A 43 5.57 -4.67 16.40
C LYS A 43 5.15 -4.82 14.94
N ILE A 44 5.85 -5.62 14.14
CA ILE A 44 5.42 -5.92 12.77
C ILE A 44 5.04 -7.40 12.70
N ILE A 45 3.89 -7.71 12.10
CA ILE A 45 3.47 -9.08 11.77
C ILE A 45 3.50 -9.18 10.25
N ALA A 46 4.56 -9.76 9.72
CA ALA A 46 4.86 -9.84 8.30
C ALA A 46 4.34 -11.16 7.71
N ILE A 47 3.40 -11.10 6.78
CA ILE A 47 2.67 -12.23 6.22
C ILE A 47 2.95 -12.36 4.73
N ASP A 48 3.48 -13.52 4.32
CA ASP A 48 3.77 -13.81 2.91
C ASP A 48 3.82 -15.32 2.65
N PRO A 49 3.11 -15.87 1.66
CA PRO A 49 3.10 -17.31 1.43
C PRO A 49 4.44 -17.85 0.89
N ALA A 50 5.27 -17.00 0.30
CA ALA A 50 6.51 -17.41 -0.33
C ALA A 50 7.68 -17.46 0.66
N ASP A 51 8.48 -18.53 0.57
CA ASP A 51 9.74 -18.63 1.30
C ASP A 51 10.76 -17.60 0.77
N GLU A 52 10.78 -17.41 -0.56
CA GLU A 52 11.70 -16.51 -1.26
C GLU A 52 10.95 -15.40 -2.01
N PRO A 53 11.54 -14.20 -2.14
CA PRO A 53 11.01 -13.12 -2.96
C PRO A 53 10.78 -13.53 -4.42
N ILE A 54 9.64 -13.13 -4.98
CA ILE A 54 9.27 -13.43 -6.38
C ILE A 54 9.90 -12.46 -7.39
N CYS A 55 10.61 -11.43 -6.92
CA CYS A 55 11.18 -10.38 -7.77
C CYS A 55 12.67 -10.59 -8.13
N ASN A 56 13.17 -11.83 -8.07
CA ASN A 56 14.56 -12.19 -8.39
C ASN A 56 15.64 -11.42 -7.60
N GLN A 57 15.30 -10.81 -6.46
CA GLN A 57 16.25 -10.09 -5.60
C GLN A 57 17.16 -11.06 -4.80
N GLY A 58 16.95 -12.37 -4.93
CA GLY A 58 17.56 -13.37 -4.07
C GLY A 58 16.88 -13.33 -2.71
N LYS A 59 17.58 -12.88 -1.67
CA LYS A 59 17.09 -12.94 -0.29
C LYS A 59 16.15 -11.79 0.07
N ARG A 60 15.14 -12.11 0.88
CA ARG A 60 14.27 -11.13 1.55
C ARG A 60 15.08 -10.31 2.55
N TRP A 61 14.85 -9.00 2.61
CA TRP A 61 15.34 -8.18 3.71
C TRP A 61 14.60 -8.56 5.00
N ILE A 62 15.35 -8.76 6.08
CA ILE A 62 14.82 -9.15 7.38
C ILE A 62 15.14 -8.06 8.40
N ASP A 63 14.12 -7.62 9.12
CA ASP A 63 14.24 -6.78 10.30
C ASP A 63 15.01 -7.49 11.43
N GLU A 64 16.22 -7.02 11.68
CA GLU A 64 17.13 -7.55 12.70
C GLU A 64 16.80 -7.08 14.12
N SER A 65 15.83 -6.17 14.31
CA SER A 65 15.49 -5.63 15.63
C SER A 65 14.85 -6.65 16.59
N GLY A 66 14.36 -7.78 16.06
CA GLY A 66 13.60 -8.77 16.82
C GLY A 66 12.13 -8.39 17.09
N ASN A 67 11.70 -7.19 16.67
CA ASN A 67 10.32 -6.71 16.83
C ASN A 67 9.40 -7.06 15.64
N THR A 68 9.85 -7.96 14.75
CA THR A 68 9.05 -8.46 13.63
C THR A 68 8.83 -9.96 13.74
N GLU A 69 7.56 -10.35 13.71
CA GLU A 69 7.11 -11.73 13.59
C GLU A 69 6.88 -12.07 12.12
N TYR A 70 7.59 -13.05 11.60
CA TYR A 70 7.45 -13.51 10.23
C TYR A 70 6.54 -14.73 10.15
N LEU A 71 5.33 -14.52 9.67
CA LEU A 71 4.40 -15.56 9.25
C LEU A 71 4.59 -15.80 7.74
N THR A 72 5.82 -16.13 7.36
CA THR A 72 6.22 -16.27 5.96
C THR A 72 6.57 -17.70 5.58
N GLY A 73 6.37 -18.04 4.31
CA GLY A 73 6.79 -19.31 3.75
C GLY A 73 5.84 -20.47 4.04
N LYS A 74 6.07 -21.63 3.41
CA LYS A 74 5.07 -22.71 3.35
C LYS A 74 4.63 -23.29 4.70
N ILE A 75 5.51 -23.21 5.70
CA ILE A 75 5.30 -23.83 7.02
C ILE A 75 4.64 -22.85 7.99
N ASN A 76 5.11 -21.60 8.02
CA ASN A 76 4.68 -20.61 9.02
C ASN A 76 3.57 -19.70 8.52
N PHE A 77 3.31 -19.67 7.20
CA PHE A 77 2.31 -18.81 6.62
C PHE A 77 0.92 -19.04 7.21
N LYS A 78 0.31 -17.94 7.59
CA LYS A 78 -1.11 -17.83 7.89
C LYS A 78 -1.61 -16.58 7.19
N ASP A 79 -2.57 -16.74 6.27
CA ASP A 79 -3.27 -15.58 5.72
C ASP A 79 -3.88 -14.76 6.87
N ILE A 80 -4.05 -13.45 6.66
CA ILE A 80 -4.67 -12.55 7.64
C ILE A 80 -5.96 -13.16 8.21
N GLN A 81 -6.79 -13.82 7.40
CA GLN A 81 -8.05 -14.40 7.88
C GLN A 81 -7.86 -15.62 8.80
N ALA A 82 -6.72 -16.31 8.71
CA ALA A 82 -6.42 -17.53 9.46
C ALA A 82 -5.69 -17.29 10.79
N VAL A 83 -5.19 -16.07 11.03
CA VAL A 83 -4.57 -15.71 12.31
C VAL A 83 -5.66 -15.60 13.39
N ASN A 84 -5.40 -16.18 14.57
CA ASN A 84 -6.32 -16.11 15.71
C ASN A 84 -6.23 -14.73 16.40
N TRP A 85 -6.79 -13.71 15.75
CA TRP A 85 -6.79 -12.34 16.26
C TRP A 85 -7.48 -12.22 17.61
N LYS A 86 -8.57 -12.97 17.83
CA LYS A 86 -9.28 -12.98 19.12
C LYS A 86 -8.34 -13.29 20.28
N ALA A 87 -7.60 -14.39 20.20
CA ALA A 87 -6.67 -14.77 21.26
C ALA A 87 -5.58 -13.72 21.48
N ARG A 88 -5.04 -13.12 20.40
CA ARG A 88 -4.02 -12.07 20.49
C ARG A 88 -4.53 -10.79 21.15
N ILE A 89 -5.77 -10.40 20.83
CA ILE A 89 -6.43 -9.24 21.43
C ILE A 89 -6.72 -9.50 22.91
N GLU A 90 -7.26 -10.67 23.25
CA GLU A 90 -7.53 -11.07 24.64
C GLU A 90 -6.25 -11.14 25.48
N ALA A 91 -5.15 -11.61 24.88
CA ALA A 91 -3.82 -11.63 25.49
C ALA A 91 -3.12 -10.25 25.53
N LYS A 92 -3.74 -9.21 24.97
CA LYS A 92 -3.18 -7.85 24.85
C LYS A 92 -1.87 -7.78 24.07
N GLU A 93 -1.64 -8.72 23.16
CA GLU A 93 -0.49 -8.71 22.25
C GLU A 93 -0.66 -7.71 21.11
N ILE A 94 -1.90 -7.33 20.82
CA ILE A 94 -2.28 -6.40 19.76
C ILE A 94 -3.51 -5.59 20.20
N ASP A 95 -3.51 -4.30 19.86
CA ASP A 95 -4.66 -3.41 19.99
C ASP A 95 -5.17 -3.03 18.58
N PRO A 96 -6.34 -3.53 18.16
CA PRO A 96 -6.88 -3.25 16.83
C PRO A 96 -7.12 -1.76 16.55
N SER A 97 -7.35 -0.96 17.59
CA SER A 97 -7.63 0.47 17.45
C SER A 97 -6.38 1.30 17.12
N THR A 98 -5.19 0.78 17.44
CA THR A 98 -3.89 1.40 17.16
C THR A 98 -3.03 0.58 16.20
N THR A 99 -3.61 -0.45 15.58
CA THR A 99 -2.94 -1.29 14.59
C THR A 99 -3.15 -0.74 13.18
N LEU A 100 -2.07 -0.65 12.41
CA LEU A 100 -2.12 -0.39 10.97
C LEU A 100 -2.09 -1.71 10.19
N VAL A 101 -3.04 -1.91 9.30
CA VAL A 101 -3.06 -3.05 8.36
C VAL A 101 -2.62 -2.56 6.99
N PHE A 102 -1.48 -3.03 6.49
CA PHE A 102 -0.96 -2.74 5.16
C PHE A 102 -1.14 -3.94 4.23
N LEU A 103 -1.83 -3.76 3.11
CA LEU A 103 -2.12 -4.82 2.14
C LEU A 103 -1.48 -4.50 0.76
N ASP A 104 -0.51 -5.32 0.35
CA ASP A 104 0.23 -5.25 -0.92
C ASP A 104 0.42 -6.65 -1.53
N ASP A 105 -0.57 -7.53 -1.40
CA ASP A 105 -0.50 -8.90 -1.90
C ASP A 105 -1.32 -9.16 -3.16
N HIS A 106 -1.84 -8.11 -3.80
CA HIS A 106 -2.63 -8.19 -5.02
C HIS A 106 -3.88 -9.10 -4.92
N LEU A 107 -4.40 -9.34 -3.71
CA LEU A 107 -5.61 -10.13 -3.48
C LEU A 107 -6.87 -9.24 -3.38
N ASN A 108 -8.04 -9.86 -3.42
CA ASN A 108 -9.31 -9.13 -3.29
C ASN A 108 -9.46 -8.58 -1.86
N VAL A 109 -9.08 -7.32 -1.70
CA VAL A 109 -9.09 -6.58 -0.44
C VAL A 109 -10.48 -6.52 0.19
N PHE A 110 -11.52 -6.30 -0.60
CA PHE A 110 -12.88 -6.13 -0.08
C PHE A 110 -13.36 -7.35 0.72
N LYS A 111 -12.99 -8.57 0.29
CA LYS A 111 -13.31 -9.81 1.03
C LYS A 111 -12.65 -9.88 2.40
N ARG A 112 -11.57 -9.13 2.63
CA ARG A 112 -10.85 -9.10 3.91
C ARG A 112 -11.44 -8.11 4.90
N PHE A 113 -12.25 -7.16 4.45
CA PHE A 113 -12.84 -6.14 5.34
C PHE A 113 -13.75 -6.74 6.40
N SER A 114 -14.43 -7.85 6.10
CA SER A 114 -15.23 -8.59 7.10
C SER A 114 -14.38 -8.98 8.30
N THR A 115 -13.19 -9.56 8.08
CA THR A 115 -12.22 -9.89 9.13
C THR A 115 -11.72 -8.64 9.84
N LEU A 116 -11.34 -7.61 9.10
CA LEU A 116 -10.79 -6.38 9.68
C LEU A 116 -11.80 -5.70 10.61
N MET A 117 -13.04 -5.50 10.16
CA MET A 117 -14.10 -4.88 10.95
C MET A 117 -14.53 -5.76 12.12
N LYS A 118 -14.60 -7.10 11.93
CA LYS A 118 -14.97 -8.04 13.00
C LYS A 118 -14.04 -7.93 14.19
N PHE A 119 -12.73 -7.83 13.95
CA PHE A 119 -11.73 -7.72 15.00
C PHE A 119 -11.41 -6.26 15.37
N GLY A 120 -12.11 -5.29 14.78
CA GLY A 120 -12.00 -3.88 15.13
C GLY A 120 -10.75 -3.17 14.61
N PHE A 121 -10.07 -3.73 13.60
CA PHE A 121 -8.94 -3.07 12.95
C PHE A 121 -9.42 -1.82 12.21
N ARG A 122 -8.96 -0.65 12.68
CA ARG A 122 -9.43 0.64 12.17
C ARG A 122 -8.61 1.15 11.00
N HIS A 123 -7.29 1.13 11.12
CA HIS A 123 -6.39 1.78 10.17
C HIS A 123 -5.96 0.79 9.09
N VAL A 124 -6.29 1.11 7.84
CA VAL A 124 -5.95 0.25 6.70
C VAL A 124 -5.26 1.07 5.62
N MET A 125 -4.15 0.58 5.11
CA MET A 125 -3.44 1.13 3.97
C MET A 125 -3.35 0.07 2.88
N LEU A 126 -3.68 0.45 1.65
CA LEU A 126 -3.82 -0.47 0.54
C LEU A 126 -2.99 0.01 -0.63
N GLU A 127 -2.22 -0.90 -1.20
CA GLU A 127 -1.64 -0.75 -2.53
C GLU A 127 -2.69 -1.03 -3.62
N ASP A 128 -2.32 -0.80 -4.88
CA ASP A 128 -3.14 -1.12 -6.05
C ASP A 128 -4.53 -0.44 -6.12
N ASN A 129 -4.64 0.79 -5.65
CA ASN A 129 -5.85 1.60 -5.72
C ASN A 129 -6.13 2.18 -7.13
N TYR A 130 -6.24 1.28 -8.11
CA TYR A 130 -6.45 1.55 -9.53
C TYR A 130 -7.80 2.22 -9.84
N LYS A 131 -7.89 2.92 -10.98
CA LYS A 131 -9.17 3.40 -11.52
C LYS A 131 -9.96 2.26 -12.17
N ALA A 132 -11.22 2.51 -12.50
CA ALA A 132 -12.10 1.56 -13.20
C ALA A 132 -11.46 1.00 -14.48
N ARG A 133 -11.42 -0.33 -14.59
CA ARG A 133 -10.88 -1.09 -15.73
C ARG A 133 -9.35 -0.99 -15.93
N GLU A 134 -8.65 -0.36 -15.00
CA GLU A 134 -7.19 -0.29 -14.96
C GLU A 134 -6.60 -1.34 -14.00
N GLY A 135 -5.28 -1.54 -14.06
CA GLY A 135 -4.54 -2.51 -13.24
C GLY A 135 -3.64 -3.44 -14.05
N ALA A 136 -2.80 -4.19 -13.35
CA ALA A 136 -1.82 -5.11 -13.94
C ALA A 136 -2.45 -6.47 -14.28
N THR A 137 -3.36 -6.94 -13.43
CA THR A 137 -3.97 -8.27 -13.53
C THR A 137 -5.45 -8.21 -13.94
N LYS A 138 -6.04 -9.38 -14.24
CA LYS A 138 -7.51 -9.47 -14.41
C LYS A 138 -8.25 -9.17 -13.10
N GLY A 139 -7.65 -9.49 -11.95
CA GLY A 139 -8.22 -9.21 -10.63
C GLY A 139 -8.28 -7.71 -10.35
N ASP A 140 -7.20 -6.99 -10.65
CA ASP A 140 -7.12 -5.54 -10.48
C ASP A 140 -8.18 -4.83 -11.33
N LYS A 141 -8.48 -5.37 -12.51
CA LYS A 141 -9.50 -4.84 -13.43
C LYS A 141 -10.92 -5.28 -13.10
N ALA A 142 -11.11 -6.14 -12.10
CA ALA A 142 -12.40 -6.75 -11.79
C ALA A 142 -13.36 -5.84 -11.02
N GLY A 143 -12.93 -4.64 -10.59
CA GLY A 143 -13.83 -3.67 -9.96
C GLY A 143 -13.83 -3.70 -8.43
N PHE A 144 -12.80 -4.26 -7.79
CA PHE A 144 -12.74 -4.49 -6.34
C PHE A 144 -11.64 -3.72 -5.61
N THR A 145 -10.89 -2.86 -6.29
CA THR A 145 -10.06 -1.86 -5.60
C THR A 145 -10.95 -0.75 -5.05
N MET A 146 -10.52 -0.01 -4.02
CA MET A 146 -11.37 0.98 -3.33
C MET A 146 -11.93 2.03 -4.28
N LYS A 147 -11.06 2.62 -5.11
CA LYS A 147 -11.43 3.62 -6.10
C LYS A 147 -12.38 3.07 -7.15
N GLN A 148 -12.27 1.80 -7.51
CA GLN A 148 -13.21 1.14 -8.41
C GLN A 148 -14.57 0.91 -7.75
N MET A 149 -14.58 0.51 -6.48
CA MET A 149 -15.81 0.34 -5.70
C MET A 149 -16.57 1.67 -5.62
N PHE A 150 -15.92 2.79 -5.35
CA PHE A 150 -16.59 4.11 -5.35
C PHE A 150 -17.19 4.54 -6.70
N LYS A 151 -16.87 3.87 -7.81
CA LYS A 151 -17.49 4.11 -9.12
C LYS A 151 -18.67 3.18 -9.41
N ARG A 152 -18.89 2.15 -8.58
CA ARG A 152 -19.99 1.21 -8.67
C ARG A 152 -21.21 1.75 -7.90
N GLN A 153 -22.38 1.19 -8.20
CA GLN A 153 -23.66 1.53 -7.55
C GLN A 153 -24.37 0.22 -7.20
N ASP A 154 -23.85 -0.47 -6.18
CA ASP A 154 -24.35 -1.76 -5.73
C ASP A 154 -24.26 -1.88 -4.19
N ALA A 155 -24.85 -2.95 -3.65
CA ALA A 155 -24.95 -3.16 -2.20
C ALA A 155 -23.59 -3.24 -1.50
N ASP A 156 -22.56 -3.79 -2.16
CA ASP A 156 -21.21 -3.88 -1.61
C ASP A 156 -20.61 -2.49 -1.43
N THR A 157 -20.82 -1.61 -2.41
CA THR A 157 -20.33 -0.24 -2.41
C THR A 157 -21.06 0.62 -1.38
N GLU A 158 -22.39 0.51 -1.30
CA GLU A 158 -23.18 1.19 -0.27
C GLU A 158 -22.75 0.75 1.14
N PHE A 159 -22.57 -0.56 1.33
CA PHE A 159 -22.05 -1.10 2.59
C PHE A 159 -20.70 -0.47 2.93
N LEU A 160 -19.76 -0.47 1.98
CA LEU A 160 -18.45 0.11 2.17
C LEU A 160 -18.52 1.59 2.56
N PHE A 161 -19.31 2.40 1.84
CA PHE A 161 -19.48 3.83 2.16
C PHE A 161 -19.97 4.05 3.58
N HIS A 162 -20.90 3.22 4.06
CA HIS A 162 -21.39 3.31 5.45
C HIS A 162 -20.39 2.85 6.51
N GLN A 163 -19.42 2.01 6.15
CA GLN A 163 -18.38 1.54 7.06
C GLN A 163 -17.10 2.38 7.04
N LEU A 164 -16.97 3.34 6.13
CA LEU A 164 -15.81 4.23 6.09
C LEU A 164 -16.02 5.45 6.99
N ILE A 165 -14.99 5.74 7.78
CA ILE A 165 -14.87 7.00 8.54
C ILE A 165 -14.14 8.02 7.66
N SER A 166 -13.04 7.61 7.02
CA SER A 166 -12.28 8.45 6.10
C SER A 166 -11.64 7.63 5.00
N TYR A 167 -11.43 8.27 3.85
CA TYR A 167 -10.65 7.76 2.73
C TYR A 167 -9.69 8.86 2.27
N ALA A 168 -8.43 8.50 2.08
CA ALA A 168 -7.41 9.40 1.57
C ALA A 168 -6.57 8.71 0.49
N GLU A 169 -6.25 9.45 -0.55
CA GLU A 169 -5.27 9.07 -1.56
C GLU A 169 -4.02 9.92 -1.38
N PHE A 170 -2.86 9.34 -1.68
CA PHE A 170 -1.60 10.07 -1.58
C PHE A 170 -1.30 10.71 -2.93
N PRO A 171 -1.01 12.03 -2.97
CA PRO A 171 -0.50 12.64 -4.20
C PRO A 171 0.85 12.03 -4.57
N PRO A 172 1.22 12.03 -5.86
CA PRO A 172 2.59 11.72 -6.25
C PRO A 172 3.54 12.80 -5.72
N LEU A 173 4.79 12.44 -5.42
CA LEU A 173 5.79 13.42 -4.97
C LEU A 173 6.10 14.44 -6.06
N PHE A 174 6.22 13.97 -7.30
CA PHE A 174 6.61 14.77 -8.46
C PHE A 174 5.64 14.56 -9.63
N PRO A 175 5.57 15.50 -10.59
CA PRO A 175 4.68 15.38 -11.73
C PRO A 175 5.05 14.18 -12.62
N PRO A 176 4.05 13.49 -13.21
CA PRO A 176 4.29 12.35 -14.09
C PRO A 176 4.64 12.75 -15.53
N ILE A 177 5.21 13.94 -15.76
CA ILE A 177 5.56 14.40 -17.13
C ILE A 177 6.97 15.02 -17.13
N LEU A 178 7.80 14.71 -16.14
CA LEU A 178 9.17 15.22 -16.09
C LEU A 178 10.06 14.63 -17.21
N ALA A 179 9.73 13.45 -17.74
CA ALA A 179 10.45 12.81 -18.84
C ALA A 179 10.14 13.48 -20.20
N LYS A 180 11.04 14.35 -20.68
CA LYS A 180 10.91 15.05 -21.98
C LYS A 180 11.31 14.21 -23.20
N ALA A 181 12.12 13.17 -22.99
CA ALA A 181 12.56 12.22 -24.02
C ALA A 181 12.58 10.80 -23.44
N SER A 182 12.66 9.79 -24.30
CA SER A 182 12.79 8.39 -23.89
C SER A 182 13.84 7.72 -24.79
N LYS A 183 14.85 7.10 -24.20
CA LYS A 183 15.86 6.32 -24.95
C LYS A 183 15.41 4.89 -25.21
N GLU A 184 14.42 4.43 -24.46
CA GLU A 184 13.88 3.08 -24.54
C GLU A 184 12.36 3.09 -24.78
N PRO A 185 11.79 2.03 -25.36
CA PRO A 185 10.34 1.83 -25.38
C PRO A 185 9.78 1.84 -23.96
N ARG A 186 8.85 2.75 -23.70
CA ARG A 186 8.14 2.77 -22.42
C ARG A 186 7.33 1.48 -22.31
N LYS A 187 7.36 0.84 -21.13
CA LYS A 187 6.58 -0.38 -20.88
C LYS A 187 5.10 -0.08 -21.17
N GLN A 188 4.44 -0.93 -21.97
CA GLN A 188 2.98 -0.89 -22.08
C GLN A 188 2.41 -1.11 -20.67
N ALA A 189 1.75 -0.08 -20.16
CA ALA A 189 1.36 -0.01 -18.76
C ALA A 189 0.19 -0.95 -18.48
N GLY A 190 0.40 -1.94 -17.61
CA GLY A 190 -0.68 -2.62 -16.89
C GLY A 190 -1.02 -1.82 -15.64
N GLY A 191 -1.68 -0.68 -15.78
CA GLY A 191 -2.11 0.17 -14.65
C GLY A 191 -1.20 1.35 -14.30
N PHE A 192 -0.11 1.63 -15.02
CA PHE A 192 0.76 2.80 -14.81
C PHE A 192 0.34 3.95 -15.74
N LEU A 193 0.65 5.21 -15.37
CA LEU A 193 0.30 6.38 -16.19
C LEU A 193 0.81 6.26 -17.65
N HIS A 194 -0.10 6.37 -18.62
CA HIS A 194 0.25 6.52 -20.03
C HIS A 194 0.54 8.01 -20.34
N ALA A 195 1.40 8.28 -21.32
CA ALA A 195 1.64 9.65 -21.78
C ALA A 195 0.37 10.34 -22.34
N SER A 196 -0.68 9.56 -22.64
CA SER A 196 -1.99 10.02 -23.08
C SER A 196 -3.05 10.04 -21.97
N ASP A 197 -2.69 9.69 -20.74
CA ASP A 197 -3.64 9.77 -19.65
C ASP A 197 -4.02 11.22 -19.43
N ARG A 198 -5.33 11.44 -19.33
CA ARG A 198 -5.88 12.74 -18.98
C ARG A 198 -5.53 12.95 -17.52
N ASN A 199 -4.44 13.69 -17.25
CA ASN A 199 -3.94 14.12 -15.93
C ASN A 199 -4.94 15.00 -15.14
N GLN A 200 -6.23 14.92 -15.47
CA GLN A 200 -7.33 15.65 -14.86
C GLN A 200 -7.87 14.92 -13.62
N ASP A 201 -7.60 13.61 -13.50
CA ASP A 201 -8.06 12.76 -12.39
C ASP A 201 -6.93 12.33 -11.44
N ILE A 202 -5.82 13.07 -11.41
CA ILE A 202 -4.70 12.81 -10.51
C ILE A 202 -4.63 13.95 -9.47
N PRO A 203 -4.47 13.65 -8.17
CA PRO A 203 -4.15 14.69 -7.20
C PRO A 203 -2.92 15.47 -7.65
N ALA A 204 -2.91 16.78 -7.41
CA ALA A 204 -1.75 17.61 -7.70
C ALA A 204 -0.52 17.03 -6.96
N PRO A 205 0.66 16.96 -7.62
CA PRO A 205 1.84 16.45 -6.96
C PRO A 205 2.27 17.37 -5.82
N VAL A 206 2.98 16.79 -4.84
CA VAL A 206 3.50 17.54 -3.67
C VAL A 206 4.47 18.63 -4.12
N PHE A 207 5.35 18.30 -5.07
CA PHE A 207 6.34 19.22 -5.63
C PHE A 207 6.08 19.43 -7.13
N ARG A 208 6.29 20.66 -7.60
CA ARG A 208 6.11 21.12 -8.98
C ARG A 208 7.45 21.39 -9.68
N ALA A 209 8.32 20.38 -9.71
CA ALA A 209 9.62 20.46 -10.39
C ALA A 209 9.54 20.78 -11.90
N ASP A 210 8.34 20.68 -12.50
CA ASP A 210 8.03 21.08 -13.88
C ASP A 210 7.96 22.60 -14.06
N THR A 211 7.60 23.35 -13.02
CA THR A 211 7.25 24.77 -13.10
C THR A 211 7.90 25.65 -12.02
N ASP A 212 8.33 25.07 -10.90
CA ASP A 212 8.98 25.75 -9.78
C ASP A 212 10.48 25.39 -9.70
N PRO A 213 11.40 26.38 -9.78
CA PRO A 213 12.84 26.15 -9.68
C PRO A 213 13.33 25.59 -8.33
N GLN A 214 12.68 25.91 -7.21
CA GLN A 214 13.05 25.40 -5.89
C GLN A 214 12.68 23.92 -5.76
N ASP A 215 11.47 23.56 -6.19
CA ASP A 215 11.04 22.16 -6.24
C ASP A 215 11.89 21.34 -7.19
N LYS A 216 12.34 21.95 -8.30
CA LYS A 216 13.29 21.32 -9.22
C LYS A 216 14.63 21.00 -8.54
N GLN A 217 15.15 21.89 -7.68
CA GLN A 217 16.37 21.61 -6.92
C GLN A 217 16.18 20.45 -5.92
N ILE A 218 15.01 20.38 -5.26
CA ILE A 218 14.68 19.26 -4.36
C ILE A 218 14.64 17.95 -5.15
N TYR A 219 13.96 17.95 -6.29
CA TYR A 219 13.87 16.81 -7.20
C TYR A 219 15.25 16.32 -7.66
N GLU A 220 16.10 17.22 -8.17
CA GLU A 220 17.44 16.87 -8.66
C GLU A 220 18.35 16.34 -7.54
N LYS A 221 18.26 16.93 -6.34
CA LYS A 221 18.99 16.47 -5.15
C LYS A 221 18.54 15.07 -4.73
N LEU A 222 17.24 14.81 -4.74
CA LEU A 222 16.67 13.50 -4.44
C LEU A 222 17.11 12.46 -5.47
N CYS A 223 17.05 12.79 -6.76
CA CYS A 223 17.49 11.92 -7.84
C CYS A 223 18.98 11.56 -7.69
N SER A 224 19.83 12.57 -7.46
CA SER A 224 21.26 12.38 -7.21
C SER A 224 21.53 11.45 -6.02
N ARG A 225 20.81 11.63 -4.90
CA ARG A 225 20.96 10.79 -3.70
C ARG A 225 20.56 9.34 -3.90
N LEU A 226 19.59 9.09 -4.77
CA LEU A 226 19.07 7.76 -5.05
C LEU A 226 19.74 7.11 -6.28
N GLY A 227 20.70 7.79 -6.91
CA GLY A 227 21.31 7.30 -8.17
C GLY A 227 20.31 7.25 -9.34
N ILE A 228 19.26 8.06 -9.29
CA ILE A 228 18.24 8.17 -10.33
C ILE A 228 18.66 9.25 -11.32
N ASN A 229 18.51 8.97 -12.62
CA ASN A 229 18.66 9.98 -13.65
C ASN A 229 17.48 10.96 -13.62
N SER A 230 17.74 12.21 -13.28
CA SER A 230 16.72 13.28 -13.19
C SER A 230 16.07 13.66 -14.52
N THR A 231 16.62 13.22 -15.65
CA THR A 231 15.96 13.37 -16.96
C THR A 231 14.88 12.33 -17.22
N LEU A 232 14.89 11.22 -16.46
CA LEU A 232 13.99 10.06 -16.61
C LEU A 232 13.96 9.48 -18.03
N GLU A 233 15.04 9.64 -18.78
CA GLU A 233 15.15 9.15 -20.17
C GLU A 233 15.33 7.63 -20.23
N ASP A 234 15.87 7.03 -19.16
CA ASP A 234 16.01 5.59 -18.99
C ASP A 234 14.83 4.99 -18.23
N LYS A 235 14.56 3.72 -18.52
CA LYS A 235 13.39 3.01 -18.01
C LYS A 235 13.40 2.85 -16.49
N ASP A 236 14.55 2.62 -15.87
CA ASP A 236 14.60 2.34 -14.43
C ASP A 236 14.33 3.61 -13.63
N SER A 237 14.98 4.71 -13.98
CA SER A 237 14.74 6.03 -13.40
C SER A 237 13.30 6.47 -13.62
N TYR A 238 12.79 6.31 -14.85
CA TYR A 238 11.39 6.54 -15.17
C TYR A 238 10.50 5.75 -14.21
N MET A 239 10.67 4.44 -14.09
CA MET A 239 9.81 3.61 -13.22
C MET A 239 9.92 3.94 -11.73
N GLN A 240 11.02 4.54 -11.25
CA GLN A 240 11.15 4.96 -9.85
C GLN A 240 10.25 6.15 -9.51
N VAL A 241 10.23 7.15 -10.40
CA VAL A 241 9.53 8.44 -10.17
C VAL A 241 8.12 8.42 -10.77
N MET A 242 7.98 7.76 -11.91
CA MET A 242 6.78 7.71 -12.74
C MET A 242 5.95 6.51 -12.38
N ASN A 243 5.17 6.65 -11.32
CA ASN A 243 3.98 5.85 -11.12
C ASN A 243 2.89 6.70 -10.49
N TYR A 244 1.63 6.46 -10.89
CA TYR A 244 0.51 6.92 -10.09
C TYR A 244 0.72 6.36 -8.68
N ASN A 245 0.55 7.20 -7.66
CA ASN A 245 0.64 6.72 -6.29
C ASN A 245 -0.66 5.95 -5.99
N GLN A 246 -0.67 4.66 -6.33
CA GLN A 246 -1.86 3.80 -6.27
C GLN A 246 -2.05 3.26 -4.87
N ILE A 247 -1.81 4.11 -3.89
CA ILE A 247 -1.88 3.76 -2.49
C ILE A 247 -2.96 4.62 -1.86
N CYS A 248 -3.76 4.01 -1.00
CA CYS A 248 -4.77 4.74 -0.25
C CYS A 248 -4.76 4.33 1.21
N TYR A 249 -5.29 5.23 2.02
CA TYR A 249 -5.53 5.02 3.43
C TYR A 249 -7.03 5.09 3.70
N LEU A 250 -7.48 4.24 4.62
CA LEU A 250 -8.86 4.11 5.05
C LEU A 250 -8.91 4.06 6.57
N GLU A 251 -9.96 4.65 7.11
CA GLU A 251 -10.41 4.33 8.47
C GLU A 251 -11.74 3.60 8.38
N LEU A 252 -11.75 2.38 8.94
CA LEU A 252 -12.93 1.55 9.01
C LEU A 252 -13.65 1.74 10.35
N ARG A 253 -14.98 1.74 10.29
CA ARG A 253 -15.83 1.58 11.45
C ARG A 253 -15.76 0.12 11.91
N PRO A 254 -15.44 -0.16 13.19
CA PRO A 254 -15.45 -1.51 13.70
C PRO A 254 -16.89 -2.04 13.73
N MET A 255 -17.03 -3.36 13.61
CA MET A 255 -18.32 -4.00 13.82
C MET A 255 -18.75 -3.81 15.28
N ALA A 256 -20.05 -3.62 15.53
CA ALA A 256 -20.57 -3.55 16.88
C ALA A 256 -20.21 -4.84 17.65
N PRO A 257 -19.73 -4.77 18.91
CA PRO A 257 -19.25 -5.95 19.65
C PRO A 257 -20.25 -7.11 19.66
N THR A 258 -21.53 -6.82 19.90
CA THR A 258 -22.61 -7.82 19.91
C THR A 258 -22.75 -8.56 18.58
N LEU A 259 -22.52 -7.88 17.45
CA LEU A 259 -22.56 -8.51 16.12
C LEU A 259 -21.27 -9.30 15.84
N ALA A 260 -20.12 -8.76 16.24
CA ALA A 260 -18.82 -9.41 16.06
C ALA A 260 -18.77 -10.80 16.73
N ASP A 261 -19.32 -10.91 17.95
CA ASP A 261 -19.39 -12.15 18.72
C ASP A 261 -20.35 -13.20 18.14
N GLN A 262 -21.36 -12.76 17.38
CA GLN A 262 -22.33 -13.65 16.74
C GLN A 262 -21.78 -14.31 15.47
N ILE A 263 -20.76 -13.73 14.84
CA ILE A 263 -20.10 -14.31 13.65
C ILE A 263 -19.16 -15.44 14.10
N LYS A 264 -19.73 -16.62 14.31
CA LYS A 264 -18.99 -17.82 14.76
C LYS A 264 -18.13 -18.48 13.69
N ARG A 265 -18.33 -18.16 12.40
CA ARG A 265 -17.58 -18.73 11.27
C ARG A 265 -17.53 -17.74 10.10
N ILE A 266 -16.35 -17.19 9.85
CA ILE A 266 -15.87 -16.84 8.51
C ILE A 266 -14.51 -17.50 8.41
#